data_AF-D2QJ86-F1
#
_entry.id   AF-D2QJ86-F1
#
_cell.length_a   1.000
_cell.length_b   1.000
_cell.length_c   1.000
_cell.angle_alpha   90.00
_cell.angle_beta   90.00
_cell.angle_gamma   90.00
#
_symmetry.space_group_name_H-M   'P 1'
#
loop_
_entity.id
_entity.type
_entity.pdbx_description
1 polymer ?
#
loop_
_entity_poly.entity_id
_entity_poly.type
_entity_poly.pdbx_seq_one_letter_code
_entity_poly.pdbx_strand_id
1 'polypeptide(L)'
;MYLDKLKSVGFGLMAYALVGKRGLYLLLMSWRDYATHSSDKSFTLPMLFARLLVGLLAATTASISATKLTNDSGKSAWVVGTLVFMAASYVHLLTAVWSEYPAWYHWAYLLPILPVTGLSHTLLGKR
;
A
#
# COMPACT_ATOMS: atom_id res chain seq x y z
N MET A 1 4.13 -6.72 25.95
CA MET A 1 5.26 -6.60 24.99
C MET A 1 4.99 -7.26 23.63
N TYR A 2 4.79 -8.59 23.54
CA TYR A 2 4.47 -9.24 22.25
C TYR A 2 3.07 -8.90 21.72
N LEU A 3 2.08 -8.87 22.61
CA LEU A 3 0.69 -8.54 22.27
C LEU A 3 0.55 -7.13 21.69
N ASP A 4 1.32 -6.17 22.21
CA ASP A 4 1.27 -4.76 21.80
C ASP A 4 1.86 -4.56 20.39
N LYS A 5 2.94 -5.29 20.08
CA LYS A 5 3.50 -5.32 18.71
C LYS A 5 2.53 -5.95 17.72
N LEU A 6 1.90 -7.06 18.10
CA LEU A 6 0.90 -7.71 17.25
C LEU A 6 -0.28 -6.77 16.94
N LYS A 7 -0.77 -6.06 17.97
CA LYS A 7 -1.82 -5.04 17.81
C LYS A 7 -1.39 -3.90 16.89
N SER A 8 -0.15 -3.40 17.04
CA SER A 8 0.40 -2.34 16.17
C SER A 8 0.51 -2.77 14.72
N VAL A 9 1.06 -3.96 14.45
CA VAL A 9 1.12 -4.52 13.10
C VAL A 9 -0.28 -4.69 12.53
N GLY A 10 -1.21 -5.26 13.29
CA GLY A 10 -2.60 -5.41 12.89
C GLY A 10 -3.27 -4.08 12.55
N PHE A 11 -3.03 -3.04 13.34
CA PHE A 11 -3.54 -1.69 13.10
C PHE A 11 -2.95 -1.07 11.83
N GLY A 12 -1.65 -1.23 11.59
CA GLY A 12 -1.01 -0.81 10.35
C GLY A 12 -1.60 -1.49 9.10
N LEU A 13 -1.80 -2.81 9.15
CA LEU A 13 -2.43 -3.57 8.06
C LEU A 13 -3.88 -3.15 7.82
N MET A 14 -4.63 -2.87 8.88
CA MET A 14 -5.98 -2.33 8.77
C MET A 14 -5.98 -0.96 8.07
N ALA A 15 -5.09 -0.06 8.49
CA ALA A 15 -4.95 1.26 7.89
C ALA A 15 -4.56 1.16 6.40
N TYR A 16 -3.65 0.26 6.05
CA TYR A 16 -3.28 -0.05 4.66
C TYR A 16 -4.52 -0.42 3.83
N ALA A 17 -5.28 -1.42 4.28
CA ALA A 17 -6.44 -1.93 3.55
C ALA A 17 -7.52 -0.86 3.40
N LEU A 18 -7.78 -0.08 4.45
CA LEU A 18 -8.77 1.00 4.43
C LEU A 18 -8.38 2.11 3.47
N VAL A 19 -7.15 2.62 3.54
CA VAL A 19 -6.69 3.69 2.65
C VAL A 19 -6.63 3.22 1.21
N GLY A 20 -6.12 2.01 0.94
CA GLY A 20 -6.08 1.45 -0.40
C GLY A 20 -7.48 1.30 -1.00
N LYS A 21 -8.42 0.68 -0.26
CA LYS A 21 -9.80 0.49 -0.72
C LYS A 21 -10.52 1.82 -0.94
N ARG A 22 -10.37 2.77 -0.02
CA ARG A 22 -10.99 4.09 -0.14
C ARG A 22 -10.39 4.91 -1.28
N GLY A 23 -9.08 4.88 -1.47
CA GLY A 23 -8.42 5.58 -2.58
C GLY A 23 -8.88 5.07 -3.94
N LEU A 24 -8.95 3.74 -4.13
CA LEU A 24 -9.47 3.16 -5.37
C LEU A 24 -10.97 3.47 -5.57
N TYR A 25 -11.76 3.44 -4.49
CA TYR A 25 -13.17 3.83 -4.55
C TYR A 25 -13.34 5.30 -4.93
N LEU A 26 -12.50 6.20 -4.41
CA LEU A 26 -12.51 7.61 -4.77
C LEU A 26 -12.18 7.80 -6.25
N LEU A 27 -11.19 7.07 -6.80
CA LEU A 27 -10.92 7.10 -8.25
C LEU A 27 -12.14 6.66 -9.07
N LEU A 28 -12.84 5.60 -8.66
CA LEU A 28 -14.06 5.14 -9.32
C LEU A 28 -15.18 6.18 -9.27
N MET A 29 -15.33 6.89 -8.16
CA MET A 29 -16.42 7.84 -7.95
C MET A 29 -16.16 9.21 -8.57
N SER A 30 -14.91 9.69 -8.55
CA SER A 30 -14.55 11.05 -8.97
C SER A 30 -14.06 11.14 -10.41
N TRP A 31 -13.66 10.02 -11.04
CA TRP A 31 -13.11 10.01 -12.39
C TRP A 31 -13.93 9.07 -13.28
N ARG A 32 -14.86 9.64 -14.04
CA ARG A 32 -15.76 8.88 -14.93
C ARG A 32 -15.02 7.97 -15.90
N ASP A 33 -13.98 8.47 -16.57
CA ASP A 33 -13.20 7.65 -17.51
C ASP A 33 -12.45 6.52 -16.78
N TYR A 34 -11.99 6.74 -15.55
CA TYR A 34 -11.40 5.65 -14.77
C TYR A 34 -12.41 4.54 -14.51
N ALA A 35 -13.67 4.90 -14.21
CA ALA A 35 -14.73 3.94 -13.97
C ALA A 35 -15.02 3.07 -15.20
N THR A 36 -15.02 3.64 -16.41
CA THR A 36 -15.27 2.86 -17.64
C THR A 36 -14.18 1.83 -17.91
N HIS A 37 -12.91 2.21 -17.76
CA HIS A 37 -11.75 1.33 -17.98
C HIS A 37 -11.50 0.35 -16.82
N SER A 38 -12.27 0.45 -15.73
CA SER A 38 -12.10 -0.43 -14.56
C SER A 38 -12.65 -1.84 -14.78
N SER A 39 -13.64 -1.97 -15.65
CA SER A 39 -14.36 -3.22 -15.90
C SER A 39 -13.55 -4.21 -16.75
N ASP A 40 -12.84 -3.70 -17.75
CA ASP A 40 -12.00 -4.42 -18.70
C ASP A 40 -10.49 -4.23 -18.43
N LYS A 41 -10.15 -3.43 -17.42
CA LYS A 41 -8.78 -3.13 -16.97
C LYS A 41 -7.93 -2.42 -18.03
N SER A 42 -8.55 -1.73 -18.99
CA SER A 42 -7.88 -1.00 -20.07
C SER A 42 -7.31 0.36 -19.64
N PHE A 43 -6.71 0.44 -18.45
CA PHE A 43 -6.28 1.71 -17.85
C PHE A 43 -5.22 2.45 -18.67
N THR A 44 -5.44 3.75 -18.84
CA THR A 44 -4.43 4.66 -19.40
C THR A 44 -3.26 4.89 -18.44
N LEU A 45 -2.14 5.42 -18.96
CA LEU A 45 -0.95 5.68 -18.15
C LEU A 45 -1.22 6.59 -16.92
N PRO A 46 -1.96 7.71 -17.02
CA PRO A 46 -2.33 8.52 -15.85
C PRO A 46 -3.14 7.74 -14.79
N MET A 47 -4.02 6.83 -15.21
CA MET A 47 -4.82 6.02 -14.31
C MET A 47 -3.97 5.00 -13.55
N LEU A 48 -2.98 4.41 -14.22
CA LEU A 48 -2.00 3.52 -13.58
C LEU A 48 -1.18 4.29 -12.52
N PHE A 49 -0.71 5.50 -12.84
CA PHE A 49 -0.03 6.35 -11.86
C PHE A 49 -0.93 6.71 -10.67
N ALA A 50 -2.21 7.01 -10.89
CA ALA A 50 -3.15 7.27 -9.81
C ALA A 50 -3.31 6.05 -8.88
N ARG A 51 -3.36 4.84 -9.44
CA ARG A 51 -3.40 3.59 -8.66
C ARG A 51 -2.12 3.37 -7.86
N LEU A 52 -0.94 3.61 -8.46
CA LEU A 52 0.35 3.55 -7.76
C LEU A 52 0.40 4.54 -6.60
N LEU A 53 -0.09 5.77 -6.80
CA LEU A 53 -0.17 6.79 -5.75
C LEU A 53 -1.07 6.35 -4.59
N VAL A 54 -2.22 5.74 -4.87
CA VAL A 54 -3.08 5.16 -3.82
C VAL A 54 -2.34 4.08 -3.03
N GLY A 55 -1.61 3.20 -3.70
CA GLY A 55 -0.78 2.18 -3.05
C GLY A 55 0.31 2.79 -2.16
N LEU A 56 0.98 3.83 -2.65
CA LEU A 56 2.00 4.58 -1.92
C LEU A 56 1.43 5.19 -0.63
N LEU A 57 0.30 5.90 -0.75
CA LEU A 57 -0.39 6.52 0.38
C LEU A 57 -0.86 5.49 1.42
N ALA A 58 -1.35 4.33 0.96
CA ALA A 58 -1.73 3.23 1.82
C ALA A 58 -0.52 2.68 2.60
N ALA A 59 0.60 2.42 1.92
CA ALA A 59 1.84 1.94 2.54
C ALA A 59 2.41 2.92 3.58
N THR A 60 2.49 4.20 3.24
CA THR A 60 2.91 5.26 4.16
C THR A 60 2.00 5.35 5.39
N THR A 61 0.67 5.30 5.19
CA THR A 61 -0.28 5.36 6.30
C THR A 61 -0.18 4.14 7.21
N ALA A 62 0.07 2.95 6.64
CA ALA A 62 0.27 1.72 7.39
C ALA A 62 1.48 1.83 8.34
N SER A 63 2.62 2.29 7.82
CA SER A 63 3.84 2.53 8.58
C SER A 63 3.63 3.50 9.74
N ILE A 64 3.04 4.66 9.43
CA ILE A 64 2.79 5.73 10.40
C ILE A 64 1.85 5.21 11.50
N SER A 65 0.78 4.53 11.12
CA SER A 65 -0.23 4.00 12.06
C SER A 65 0.36 2.97 13.01
N ALA A 66 1.14 2.01 12.48
CA ALA A 66 1.81 1.00 13.30
C ALA A 66 2.82 1.63 14.27
N THR A 67 3.74 2.47 13.75
CA THR A 67 4.77 3.09 14.59
C THR A 67 4.18 4.00 15.66
N LYS A 68 3.13 4.76 15.34
CA LYS A 68 2.48 5.65 16.31
C LYS A 68 1.86 4.88 17.49
N LEU A 69 1.28 3.70 17.26
CA LEU A 69 0.58 2.95 18.30
C LEU A 69 1.52 2.40 19.37
N THR A 70 2.69 1.90 18.97
CA THR A 70 3.68 1.32 19.89
C THR A 70 4.79 2.28 20.30
N ASN A 71 4.83 3.48 19.72
CA ASN A 71 5.89 4.47 19.93
C ASN A 71 7.30 3.86 19.77
N ASP A 72 7.47 2.98 18.78
CA ASP A 72 8.75 2.30 18.56
C ASP A 72 9.63 3.03 17.53
N SER A 73 10.88 2.58 17.41
CA SER A 73 11.90 3.15 16.53
C SER A 73 11.71 2.78 15.04
N GLY A 74 10.47 2.58 14.59
CA GLY A 74 10.14 2.15 13.23
C GLY A 74 10.20 0.63 13.00
N LYS A 75 10.43 -0.18 14.04
CA LYS A 75 10.48 -1.65 13.90
C LYS A 75 9.14 -2.21 13.41
N SER A 76 8.01 -1.68 13.91
CA SER A 76 6.69 -2.13 13.47
C SER A 76 6.40 -1.73 12.03
N ALA A 77 6.91 -0.58 11.56
CA ALA A 77 6.80 -0.18 10.16
C ALA A 77 7.50 -1.16 9.22
N TRP A 78 8.72 -1.61 9.55
CA TRP A 78 9.41 -2.63 8.76
C TRP A 78 8.66 -3.96 8.71
N VAL A 79 8.13 -4.43 9.85
CA VAL A 79 7.33 -5.67 9.89
C VAL A 79 6.07 -5.56 9.03
N VAL A 80 5.33 -4.45 9.14
CA VAL A 80 4.16 -4.19 8.28
C VAL A 80 4.57 -4.13 6.80
N GLY A 81 5.67 -3.45 6.47
CA GLY A 81 6.19 -3.36 5.11
C GLY A 81 6.53 -4.72 4.51
N THR A 82 7.18 -5.59 5.28
CA THR A 82 7.47 -6.97 4.86
C THR A 82 6.20 -7.76 4.60
N LEU A 83 5.21 -7.69 5.51
CA LEU A 83 3.95 -8.43 5.34
C LEU A 83 3.15 -7.93 4.12
N VAL A 84 3.07 -6.60 3.94
CA VAL A 84 2.44 -5.99 2.77
C VAL A 84 3.19 -6.39 1.50
N PHE A 85 4.52 -6.35 1.49
CA PHE A 85 5.33 -6.76 0.35
C PHE A 85 5.10 -8.23 -0.02
N MET A 86 5.06 -9.13 0.96
CA MET A 86 4.79 -10.55 0.72
C MET A 86 3.39 -10.75 0.11
N ALA A 87 2.36 -10.16 0.71
CA ALA A 87 0.98 -10.26 0.21
C ALA A 87 0.85 -9.64 -1.19
N ALA A 88 1.43 -8.45 -1.40
CA ALA A 88 1.47 -7.77 -2.68
C ALA A 88 2.20 -8.58 -3.75
N SER A 89 3.35 -9.19 -3.41
CA SER A 89 4.13 -10.02 -4.33
C SER A 89 3.34 -11.25 -4.77
N TYR A 90 2.65 -11.90 -3.83
CA TYR A 90 1.76 -13.01 -4.17
C TYR A 90 0.68 -12.56 -5.16
N VAL A 91 -0.02 -11.46 -4.88
CA VAL A 91 -1.06 -10.93 -5.78
C VAL A 91 -0.48 -10.55 -7.13
N HIS A 92 0.60 -9.78 -7.18
CA HIS A 92 1.12 -9.20 -8.42
C HIS A 92 1.89 -10.19 -9.29
N LEU A 93 2.51 -11.22 -8.71
CA LEU A 93 3.39 -12.16 -9.44
C LEU A 93 2.77 -13.54 -9.63
N LEU A 94 1.89 -13.98 -8.72
CA LEU A 94 1.40 -15.36 -8.67
C LEU A 94 -0.11 -15.50 -8.92
N THR A 95 -0.79 -14.41 -9.28
CA THR A 95 -2.22 -14.44 -9.67
C THR A 95 -2.42 -13.90 -11.08
N ALA A 96 -3.67 -13.94 -11.56
CA ALA A 96 -4.06 -13.39 -12.87
C ALA A 96 -3.73 -11.90 -13.04
N VAL A 97 -3.48 -11.17 -11.95
CA VAL A 97 -3.10 -9.75 -11.97
C VAL A 97 -1.87 -9.49 -12.84
N TRP A 98 -0.90 -10.43 -12.91
CA TRP A 98 0.29 -10.27 -13.76
C TRP A 98 -0.05 -10.06 -15.25
N SER A 99 -1.06 -10.78 -15.76
CA SER A 99 -1.48 -10.66 -17.16
C SER A 99 -2.41 -9.47 -17.43
N GLU A 100 -2.93 -8.84 -16.37
CA GLU A 100 -3.92 -7.76 -16.50
C GLU A 100 -3.29 -6.37 -16.61
N TYR A 101 -2.01 -6.25 -16.23
CA TYR A 101 -1.30 -4.98 -16.22
C TYR A 101 0.06 -5.11 -16.90
N PRO A 102 0.62 -4.01 -17.42
CA PRO A 102 1.97 -4.02 -17.96
C PRO A 102 3.00 -4.43 -16.90
N ALA A 103 4.01 -5.22 -17.28
CA ALA A 103 5.05 -5.70 -16.37
C ALA A 103 5.70 -4.59 -15.53
N TRP A 104 5.93 -3.40 -16.11
CA TRP A 104 6.52 -2.25 -15.41
C TRP A 104 5.67 -1.79 -14.22
N TYR A 105 4.33 -1.92 -14.29
CA TYR A 105 3.42 -1.50 -13.23
C TYR A 105 3.60 -2.36 -11.97
N HIS A 106 3.84 -3.66 -12.13
CA HIS A 106 4.10 -4.56 -11.00
C HIS A 106 5.38 -4.16 -10.27
N TRP A 107 6.45 -3.87 -11.01
CA TRP A 107 7.72 -3.44 -10.41
C TRP A 107 7.60 -2.06 -9.77
N ALA A 108 6.92 -1.13 -10.43
CA ALA A 108 6.64 0.21 -9.88
C ALA A 108 5.77 0.15 -8.61
N TYR A 109 4.95 -0.88 -8.46
CA TYR A 109 4.18 -1.11 -7.24
C TYR A 109 5.01 -1.80 -6.15
N LEU A 110 5.71 -2.90 -6.48
CA LEU A 110 6.37 -3.77 -5.50
C LEU A 110 7.65 -3.16 -4.93
N LEU A 111 8.52 -2.61 -5.78
CA LEU A 111 9.84 -2.14 -5.36
C LEU A 111 9.76 -1.03 -4.30
N PRO A 112 8.85 -0.04 -4.42
CA PRO A 112 8.78 1.03 -3.41
C PRO A 112 8.17 0.59 -2.09
N ILE A 113 7.39 -0.50 -2.00
CA ILE A 113 6.67 -0.87 -0.76
C ILE A 113 7.61 -0.95 0.44
N LEU A 114 8.74 -1.63 0.31
CA LEU A 114 9.69 -1.80 1.42
C LEU A 114 10.33 -0.48 1.87
N PRO A 115 11.01 0.30 1.01
CA PRO A 115 11.61 1.56 1.44
C PRO A 115 10.57 2.58 1.89
N VAL A 116 9.41 2.66 1.21
CA VAL A 116 8.34 3.60 1.58
C VAL A 116 7.79 3.24 2.96
N THR A 117 7.39 1.99 3.19
CA THR A 117 6.84 1.59 4.49
C THR A 117 7.92 1.66 5.57
N GLY A 118 9.11 1.12 5.30
CA GLY A 118 10.21 1.08 6.26
C GLY A 118 10.71 2.46 6.69
N LEU A 119 10.70 3.46 5.81
CA LEU A 119 11.24 4.80 6.09
C LEU A 119 10.18 5.85 6.43
N SER A 120 8.90 5.65 6.10
CA SER A 120 7.85 6.65 6.35
C SER A 120 7.66 6.98 7.84
N HIS A 121 8.10 6.11 8.76
CA HIS A 121 8.08 6.41 10.20
C HIS A 121 8.94 7.62 10.58
N THR A 122 9.96 7.95 9.79
CA THR A 122 10.83 9.12 10.02
C THR A 122 10.08 10.45 9.89
N LEU A 123 8.95 10.45 9.18
CA LEU A 123 8.03 11.61 9.08
C LEU A 123 7.37 11.95 10.43
N LEU A 124 7.44 11.07 11.42
CA LEU A 124 6.93 11.31 12.78
C LEU A 124 7.84 12.21 13.63
N GLY A 125 9.00 12.61 13.11
CA GLY A 125 10.01 13.37 13.84
C GLY A 125 10.82 12.52 14.82
N LYS A 126 11.94 13.06 15.33
CA LYS A 126 12.64 12.47 16.46
C LYS A 126 11.72 12.58 17.69
N ARG A 127 11.31 11.45 18.24
CA ARG A 127 10.68 11.37 19.55
C ARG A 127 11.73 11.19 20.63
#